data_AF-A0A356N6F5-F1
#
_entry.id   AF-A0A356N6F5-F1
#
_cell.length_a   1.000
_cell.length_b   1.000
_cell.length_c   1.000
_cell.angle_alpha   90.00
_cell.angle_beta   90.00
_cell.angle_gamma   90.00
#
_symmetry.space_group_name_H-M   'P 1'
#
loop_
_entity.id
_entity.type
_entity.pdbx_description
1 polymer ?
#
loop_
_entity_poly.entity_id
_entity_poly.type
_entity_poly.pdbx_seq_one_letter_code
_entity_poly.pdbx_strand_id
1 'polypeptide(L)'
;MRYFDVLDRMGQSKDIKKFLVVKSGESIDIETVMQFKAPKTRGNTLIKAVVMPGGKLNLKGVIKIDKGAELVEAFLRQSVLLIGENSMATAIPELEIESNEVRASHAAAIGRVDEEQLFYLMSRGLSQDEAVKSIIKAFLNE
;
A
#
# COMPACT_ATOMS: atom_id res chain seq x y z
N MET A 1 2.41 -12.32 6.22
CA MET A 1 2.50 -12.84 4.84
C MET A 1 3.54 -12.05 4.07
N ARG A 2 4.38 -12.71 3.28
CA ARG A 2 5.46 -12.06 2.53
C ARG A 2 5.28 -12.29 1.03
N TYR A 3 5.36 -11.23 0.25
CA TYR A 3 5.37 -11.26 -1.21
C TYR A 3 6.71 -10.80 -1.72
N PHE A 4 7.26 -11.54 -2.67
CA PHE A 4 8.60 -11.32 -3.18
C PHE A 4 8.59 -11.40 -4.70
N ASP A 5 9.10 -10.36 -5.34
CA ASP A 5 9.13 -10.22 -6.79
C ASP A 5 10.52 -9.79 -7.23
N VAL A 6 11.07 -10.50 -8.23
CA VAL A 6 12.42 -10.26 -8.74
C VAL A 6 12.35 -9.83 -10.20
N LEU A 7 13.10 -8.78 -10.54
CA LEU A 7 13.35 -8.35 -11.90
C LEU A 7 14.83 -8.58 -12.21
N ASP A 8 15.11 -9.66 -12.94
CA ASP A 8 16.47 -10.17 -13.23
C ASP A 8 16.84 -10.10 -14.71
N ARG A 9 15.95 -9.56 -15.55
CA ARG A 9 16.20 -9.36 -16.98
C ARG A 9 16.20 -7.87 -17.33
N MET A 10 17.18 -7.47 -18.13
CA MET A 10 17.30 -6.09 -18.60
C MET A 10 16.02 -5.63 -19.32
N GLY A 11 15.55 -4.44 -19.01
CA GLY A 11 14.33 -3.89 -19.63
C GLY A 11 13.01 -4.44 -19.05
N GLN A 12 13.05 -5.35 -18.08
CA GLN A 12 11.83 -5.91 -17.48
C GLN A 12 11.03 -4.84 -16.73
N SER A 13 9.71 -4.92 -16.83
CA SER A 13 8.78 -4.07 -16.10
C SER A 13 7.79 -4.90 -15.30
N LYS A 14 7.41 -4.45 -14.09
CA LYS A 14 6.41 -5.13 -13.26
C LYS A 14 5.63 -4.19 -12.35
N ASP A 15 4.30 -4.26 -12.46
CA ASP A 15 3.40 -3.54 -11.57
C ASP A 15 2.65 -4.50 -10.65
N ILE A 16 2.57 -4.15 -9.37
CA ILE A 16 1.90 -4.93 -8.34
C ILE A 16 0.86 -4.04 -7.67
N LYS A 17 -0.38 -4.52 -7.62
CA LYS A 17 -1.44 -3.93 -6.83
C LYS A 17 -1.94 -4.95 -5.81
N LYS A 18 -1.97 -4.55 -4.54
CA LYS A 18 -2.51 -5.37 -3.44
C LYS A 18 -3.59 -4.57 -2.74
N PHE A 19 -4.75 -5.20 -2.60
CA PHE A 19 -5.88 -4.67 -1.86
C PHE A 19 -6.16 -5.59 -0.68
N LEU A 20 -6.30 -5.01 0.51
CA LEU A 20 -6.55 -5.77 1.74
C LEU A 20 -7.70 -5.14 2.51
N VAL A 21 -8.53 -5.98 3.13
CA VAL A 21 -9.43 -5.57 4.20
C VAL A 21 -9.07 -6.39 5.43
N VAL A 22 -8.69 -5.72 6.52
CA VAL A 22 -8.46 -6.33 7.83
C VAL A 22 -9.76 -6.26 8.60
N LYS A 23 -10.33 -7.41 8.99
CA LYS A 23 -11.62 -7.44 9.69
C LYS A 23 -11.44 -7.09 11.16
N SER A 24 -12.56 -6.84 11.83
CA SER A 24 -12.60 -6.56 13.26
C SER A 24 -11.97 -7.69 14.07
N GLY A 25 -11.04 -7.32 14.96
CA GLY A 25 -10.30 -8.26 15.81
C GLY A 25 -9.15 -9.00 15.11
N GLU A 26 -8.97 -8.84 13.79
CA GLU A 26 -7.84 -9.43 13.08
C GLU A 26 -6.58 -8.59 13.24
N SER A 27 -5.43 -9.26 13.33
CA SER A 27 -4.11 -8.65 13.24
C SER A 27 -3.37 -9.26 12.05
N ILE A 28 -2.98 -8.43 11.09
CA ILE A 28 -2.35 -8.88 9.85
C ILE A 28 -1.00 -8.19 9.68
N ASP A 29 0.02 -8.99 9.41
CA ASP A 29 1.34 -8.51 9.00
C ASP A 29 1.55 -8.82 7.52
N ILE A 30 1.91 -7.81 6.74
CA ILE A 30 2.27 -7.95 5.32
C ILE A 30 3.65 -7.34 5.09
N GLU A 31 4.46 -8.09 4.35
CA GLU A 31 5.70 -7.60 3.77
C GLU A 31 5.63 -7.76 2.25
N THR A 32 6.02 -6.72 1.52
CA THR A 32 6.24 -6.78 0.07
C THR A 32 7.68 -6.41 -0.22
N VAL A 33 8.31 -7.15 -1.12
CA VAL A 33 9.67 -6.87 -1.56
C VAL A 33 9.70 -6.94 -3.08
N MET A 34 10.12 -5.85 -3.71
CA MET A 34 10.43 -5.80 -5.13
C MET A 34 11.93 -5.62 -5.30
N GLN A 35 12.61 -6.67 -5.78
CA GLN A 35 14.05 -6.70 -5.97
C GLN A 35 14.42 -6.52 -7.45
N PHE A 36 15.31 -5.58 -7.73
CA PHE A 36 15.84 -5.26 -9.04
C PHE A 36 17.29 -5.74 -9.13
N LYS A 37 17.55 -6.73 -9.99
CA LYS A 37 18.87 -7.33 -10.22
C LYS A 37 19.48 -6.99 -11.57
N ALA A 38 18.68 -6.46 -12.50
CA ALA A 38 19.11 -6.12 -13.85
C ALA A 38 18.88 -4.64 -14.16
N PRO A 39 19.71 -4.04 -15.03
CA PRO A 39 19.60 -2.64 -15.38
C PRO A 39 18.38 -2.34 -16.25
N LYS A 40 17.99 -1.06 -16.32
CA LYS A 40 16.87 -0.54 -17.11
C LYS A 40 15.54 -1.22 -16.78
N THR A 41 15.37 -1.65 -15.53
CA THR A 41 14.15 -2.29 -15.06
C THR A 41 13.21 -1.27 -14.43
N ARG A 42 11.91 -1.56 -14.47
CA ARG A 42 10.88 -0.67 -13.92
C ARG A 42 9.92 -1.44 -13.02
N GLY A 43 9.54 -0.88 -11.88
CA GLY A 43 8.49 -1.51 -11.11
C GLY A 43 7.76 -0.63 -10.13
N ASN A 44 6.44 -0.80 -10.08
CA ASN A 44 5.57 -0.06 -9.19
C ASN A 44 4.83 -1.01 -8.25
N THR A 45 4.85 -0.71 -6.96
CA THR A 45 4.10 -1.45 -5.94
C THR A 45 3.08 -0.52 -5.31
N LEU A 46 1.79 -0.80 -5.50
CA LEU A 46 0.69 -0.14 -4.83
C LEU A 46 0.05 -1.11 -3.84
N ILE A 47 -0.07 -0.66 -2.59
CA ILE A 47 -0.78 -1.38 -1.54
C ILE A 47 -1.84 -0.46 -0.97
N LYS A 48 -3.10 -0.87 -1.09
CA LYS A 48 -4.23 -0.22 -0.44
C LYS A 48 -4.83 -1.16 0.60
N ALA A 49 -5.03 -0.67 1.81
CA ALA A 49 -5.64 -1.45 2.88
C ALA A 49 -6.75 -0.69 3.58
N VAL A 50 -7.80 -1.40 3.96
CA VAL A 50 -8.85 -0.90 4.87
C VAL A 50 -8.77 -1.70 6.15
N VAL A 51 -8.74 -1.02 7.30
CA VAL A 51 -8.72 -1.65 8.61
C VAL A 51 -10.03 -1.35 9.32
N MET A 52 -10.82 -2.39 9.53
CA MET A 52 -12.13 -2.31 10.21
C MET A 52 -11.95 -2.05 11.72
N PRO A 53 -13.03 -1.66 12.44
CA PRO A 53 -12.94 -1.34 13.87
C PRO A 53 -12.29 -2.48 14.68
N GLY A 54 -11.31 -2.15 15.51
CA GLY A 54 -10.53 -3.12 16.30
C GLY A 54 -9.54 -3.99 15.52
N GLY A 55 -9.42 -3.83 14.19
CA GLY A 55 -8.40 -4.50 13.38
C GLY A 55 -7.02 -3.86 13.51
N LYS A 56 -5.97 -4.63 13.22
CA LYS A 56 -4.56 -4.17 13.28
C LYS A 56 -3.80 -4.60 12.02
N LEU A 57 -3.04 -3.68 11.44
CA LEU A 57 -2.22 -3.93 10.27
C LEU A 57 -0.78 -3.48 10.51
N ASN A 58 0.20 -4.35 10.27
CA ASN A 58 1.57 -3.91 10.03
C ASN A 58 1.92 -4.17 8.57
N LEU A 59 2.33 -3.12 7.87
CA LEU A 59 2.58 -3.16 6.43
C LEU A 59 4.00 -2.69 6.16
N LYS A 60 4.88 -3.63 5.81
CA LYS A 60 6.25 -3.37 5.35
C LYS A 60 6.33 -3.45 3.83
N GLY A 61 6.96 -2.48 3.20
CA GLY A 61 7.20 -2.47 1.76
C GLY A 61 8.65 -2.12 1.48
N VAL A 62 9.31 -2.93 0.66
CA VAL A 62 10.75 -2.82 0.40
C VAL A 62 10.97 -2.75 -1.10
N ILE A 63 11.69 -1.72 -1.54
CA ILE A 63 12.35 -1.70 -2.85
C ILE A 63 13.82 -2.02 -2.60
N LYS A 64 14.30 -3.08 -3.25
CA LYS A 64 15.70 -3.48 -3.18
C LYS A 64 16.33 -3.38 -4.57
N ILE A 65 17.37 -2.56 -4.71
CA ILE A 65 18.10 -2.39 -5.96
C ILE A 65 19.53 -2.87 -5.74
N ASP A 66 19.84 -4.02 -6.33
CA ASP A 66 21.13 -4.67 -6.19
C ASP A 66 22.22 -3.90 -6.97
N LYS A 67 23.47 -4.07 -6.56
CA LYS A 67 24.62 -3.49 -7.25
C LYS A 67 24.64 -3.87 -8.73
N GLY A 68 24.82 -2.88 -9.61
CA GLY A 68 24.84 -3.06 -11.07
C GLY A 68 23.47 -3.03 -11.74
N ALA A 69 22.38 -2.95 -10.97
CA ALA A 69 21.06 -2.61 -11.50
C ALA A 69 20.97 -1.08 -11.70
N GLU A 70 21.56 -0.60 -12.79
CA GLU A 70 21.55 0.81 -13.18
C GLU A 70 20.28 1.17 -13.97
N LEU A 71 19.93 2.46 -13.98
CA LEU A 71 18.78 3.01 -14.69
C LEU A 71 17.45 2.37 -14.26
N VAL A 72 17.35 1.98 -13.00
CA VAL A 72 16.12 1.43 -12.41
C VAL A 72 15.13 2.55 -12.11
N GLU A 73 13.86 2.35 -12.46
CA GLU A 73 12.74 3.20 -12.04
C GLU A 73 11.81 2.42 -11.11
N ALA A 74 11.71 2.81 -9.84
CA ALA A 74 10.91 2.09 -8.86
C ALA A 74 10.03 3.02 -8.01
N PHE A 75 8.77 2.65 -7.79
CA PHE A 75 7.87 3.39 -6.90
C PHE A 75 7.10 2.46 -5.96
N LEU A 76 7.05 2.82 -4.68
CA LEU A 76 6.25 2.13 -3.66
C LEU A 76 5.22 3.09 -3.07
N ARG A 77 3.93 2.77 -3.16
CA ARG A 77 2.86 3.50 -2.49
C ARG A 77 2.07 2.59 -1.56
N GLN A 78 2.00 2.99 -0.30
CA GLN A 78 1.19 2.37 0.74
C GLN A 78 0.10 3.37 1.15
N SER A 79 -1.17 2.97 1.08
CA SER A 79 -2.29 3.80 1.51
C SER A 79 -3.21 2.97 2.38
N VAL A 80 -3.47 3.43 3.60
CA VAL A 80 -4.29 2.71 4.57
C VAL A 80 -5.43 3.61 5.03
N LEU A 81 -6.65 3.07 5.01
CA LEU A 81 -7.85 3.71 5.54
C LEU A 81 -8.29 2.99 6.82
N LEU A 82 -8.35 3.74 7.92
CA LEU A 82 -8.80 3.28 9.22
C LEU A 82 -10.30 3.57 9.41
N ILE A 83 -11.07 2.56 9.80
CA ILE A 83 -12.52 2.65 10.03
C ILE A 83 -12.83 2.46 11.51
N GLY A 84 -13.57 3.42 12.07
CA GLY A 84 -14.11 3.35 13.44
C GLY A 84 -13.05 3.30 14.53
N GLU A 85 -13.48 2.94 15.73
CA GLU A 85 -12.61 2.95 16.91
C GLU A 85 -11.65 1.77 16.95
N ASN A 86 -10.51 1.96 17.62
CA ASN A 86 -9.50 0.93 17.88
C ASN A 86 -8.86 0.28 16.64
N SER A 87 -9.18 0.71 15.42
CA SER A 87 -8.47 0.32 14.21
C SER A 87 -7.07 0.95 14.20
N MET A 88 -6.04 0.14 13.95
CA MET A 88 -4.64 0.57 13.97
C MET A 88 -3.89 0.10 12.73
N ALA A 89 -2.95 0.90 12.25
CA ALA A 89 -2.05 0.50 11.19
C ALA A 89 -0.66 1.12 11.37
N THR A 90 0.36 0.35 10.99
CA THR A 90 1.74 0.80 10.81
C THR A 90 2.12 0.56 9.36
N ALA A 91 2.67 1.56 8.69
CA ALA A 91 3.19 1.44 7.32
C ALA A 91 4.67 1.82 7.31
N ILE A 92 5.53 0.88 6.92
CA ILE A 92 6.99 1.00 6.92
C ILE A 92 7.48 0.79 5.49
N PRO A 93 7.68 1.87 4.71
CA PRO A 93 8.38 1.80 3.43
C PRO A 93 9.91 1.83 3.66
N GLU A 94 10.64 0.99 2.92
CA GLU A 94 12.10 0.89 2.97
C GLU A 94 12.70 0.89 1.55
N LEU A 95 13.84 1.56 1.42
CA LEU A 95 14.68 1.53 0.22
C LEU A 95 16.04 0.92 0.58
N GLU A 96 16.41 -0.15 -0.09
CA GLU A 96 17.76 -0.73 -0.05
C GLU A 96 18.39 -0.51 -1.44
N ILE A 97 19.28 0.47 -1.57
CA ILE A 97 19.85 0.87 -2.87
C ILE A 97 21.37 0.73 -2.84
N GLU A 98 21.88 -0.18 -3.67
CA GLU A 98 23.31 -0.44 -3.85
C GLU A 98 23.84 0.01 -5.23
N SER A 99 23.06 0.80 -5.96
CA SER A 99 23.35 1.32 -7.29
C SER A 99 23.18 2.84 -7.35
N ASN A 100 24.02 3.52 -8.14
CA ASN A 100 24.07 5.00 -8.13
C ASN A 100 23.06 5.64 -9.08
N GLU A 101 22.90 5.08 -10.28
CA GLU A 101 22.03 5.66 -11.31
C GLU A 101 20.62 5.09 -11.20
N VAL A 102 19.82 5.58 -10.26
CA VAL A 102 18.45 5.07 -10.04
C VAL A 102 17.45 6.18 -9.81
N ARG A 103 16.18 5.89 -10.08
CA ARG A 103 15.03 6.71 -9.70
C ARG A 103 14.10 5.85 -8.85
N ALA A 104 14.27 5.92 -7.54
CA ALA A 104 13.44 5.18 -6.59
C ALA A 104 12.78 6.15 -5.61
N SER A 105 11.47 5.98 -5.39
CA SER A 105 10.78 6.73 -4.34
C SER A 105 9.72 5.86 -3.66
N HIS A 106 9.29 6.30 -2.48
CA HIS A 106 8.19 5.68 -1.76
C HIS A 106 7.28 6.73 -1.13
N ALA A 107 6.04 6.34 -0.89
CA ALA A 107 5.03 7.12 -0.20
C ALA A 107 4.20 6.21 0.69
N ALA A 108 3.95 6.64 1.92
CA ALA A 108 3.05 5.98 2.84
C ALA A 108 2.07 6.99 3.42
N ALA A 109 0.78 6.66 3.41
CA ALA A 109 -0.27 7.47 3.98
C ALA A 109 -1.23 6.58 4.78
N ILE A 110 -1.56 7.01 5.99
CA ILE A 110 -2.57 6.39 6.84
C ILE A 110 -3.59 7.49 7.19
N GLY A 111 -4.84 7.28 6.78
CA GLY A 111 -5.95 8.19 7.04
C GLY A 111 -7.05 7.47 7.81
N ARG A 112 -7.83 8.22 8.59
CA ARG A 112 -9.07 7.73 9.18
C ARG A 112 -10.24 8.24 8.34
N VAL A 113 -11.34 7.51 8.31
CA VAL A 113 -12.57 8.04 7.72
C VAL A 113 -12.99 9.29 8.46
N ASP A 114 -13.30 10.32 7.67
CA ASP A 114 -13.77 11.60 8.14
C ASP A 114 -15.24 11.49 8.58
N GLU A 115 -15.50 11.86 9.84
CA GLU A 115 -16.83 11.85 10.42
C GLU A 115 -17.77 12.84 9.71
N GLU A 116 -17.24 13.95 9.18
CA GLU A 116 -18.03 14.92 8.42
C GLU A 116 -18.47 14.32 7.08
N GLN A 117 -17.60 13.55 6.41
CA GLN A 117 -17.96 12.84 5.17
C GLN A 117 -19.02 11.76 5.43
N LEU A 118 -18.90 11.02 6.53
CA LEU A 118 -19.91 10.06 6.94
C LEU A 118 -21.25 10.74 7.23
N PHE A 119 -21.22 11.81 8.03
CA PHE A 119 -22.40 12.60 8.35
C PHE A 119 -23.07 13.16 7.09
N TYR A 120 -22.28 13.70 6.16
CA TYR A 120 -22.78 14.20 4.89
C TYR A 120 -23.51 13.12 4.10
N LEU A 121 -22.91 11.95 3.90
CA LEU A 121 -23.53 10.85 3.18
C LEU A 121 -24.82 10.37 3.87
N MET A 122 -24.80 10.27 5.21
CA MET A 122 -25.97 9.88 5.98
C MET A 122 -27.11 10.91 5.88
N SER A 123 -26.79 12.21 5.86
CA SER A 123 -27.78 13.27 5.64
C SER A 123 -28.46 13.20 4.26
N ARG A 124 -27.85 12.50 3.30
CA ARG A 124 -28.41 12.22 1.97
C ARG A 124 -29.22 10.92 1.90
N GLY A 125 -29.50 10.31 3.05
CA GLY A 125 -30.38 9.14 3.17
C GLY A 125 -29.67 7.79 3.12
N LEU A 126 -28.33 7.76 3.11
CA LEU A 126 -27.59 6.51 3.28
C LEU A 126 -27.63 6.09 4.76
N SER A 127 -27.79 4.80 5.03
CA SER A 127 -27.43 4.25 6.33
C SER A 127 -25.92 4.40 6.56
N GLN A 128 -25.49 4.36 7.82
CA GLN A 128 -24.07 4.43 8.18
C GLN A 128 -23.24 3.35 7.45
N ASP A 129 -23.77 2.13 7.35
CA ASP A 129 -23.11 1.02 6.64
C ASP A 129 -22.97 1.28 5.14
N GLU A 130 -23.99 1.86 4.51
CA GLU A 130 -23.95 2.22 3.09
C GLU A 130 -22.98 3.38 2.84
N ALA A 131 -22.91 4.35 3.75
CA ALA A 131 -21.94 5.45 3.71
C ALA A 131 -20.50 4.93 3.81
N VAL A 132 -20.20 4.09 4.82
CA VAL A 132 -18.88 3.47 4.99
C VAL A 132 -18.50 2.65 3.77
N LYS A 133 -19.40 1.81 3.24
CA LYS A 133 -19.16 1.02 2.02
C LYS A 133 -18.85 1.91 0.82
N SER A 134 -19.54 3.05 0.69
CA SER A 134 -19.31 4.01 -0.39
C SER A 134 -17.92 4.64 -0.30
N ILE A 135 -17.49 5.05 0.89
CA ILE A 135 -16.15 5.61 1.13
C ILE A 135 -15.07 4.56 0.85
N ILE A 136 -15.23 3.33 1.36
CA ILE A 136 -14.30 2.22 1.10
C ILE A 136 -14.17 1.96 -0.40
N LYS A 137 -15.30 1.91 -1.13
CA LYS A 137 -15.32 1.67 -2.57
C LYS A 137 -14.60 2.80 -3.32
N ALA A 138 -14.84 4.05 -2.95
CA ALA A 138 -14.13 5.19 -3.53
C ALA A 138 -12.61 5.10 -3.29
N PHE A 139 -12.21 4.81 -2.05
CA PHE A 139 -10.80 4.66 -1.66
C PHE A 139 -10.08 3.55 -2.43
N LEU A 140 -10.71 2.39 -2.64
CA LEU A 140 -10.10 1.27 -3.34
C LEU A 140 -10.02 1.46 -4.87
N ASN A 141 -10.87 2.32 -5.44
CA ASN A 141 -10.98 2.55 -6.88
C ASN A 141 -10.11 3.69 -7.43
N GLU A 142 -9.49 4.49 -6.56
CA GLU A 142 -8.49 5.51 -6.93
C GLU A 142 -7.14 4.85 -7.32
#